data_AF-A0A7I0HQ08-F1
#
_entry.id   AF-A0A7I0HQ08-F1
#
_cell.length_a   1.000
_cell.length_b   1.000
_cell.length_c   1.000
_cell.angle_alpha   90.00
_cell.angle_beta   90.00
_cell.angle_gamma   90.00
#
_symmetry.space_group_name_H-M   'P 1'
#
loop_
_entity.id
_entity.type
_entity.pdbx_description
1 polymer ?
#
loop_
_entity_poly.entity_id
_entity_poly.type
_entity_poly.pdbx_seq_one_letter_code
_entity_poly.pdbx_strand_id
1 'polypeptide(L)'
;MNYIEVQDQSKNYVKFSMRSIDRTHIPVLINQLAQYYLIHCFINFVNQMNKANSDYFLHEIEEKRIGEFVDQLTSNFEDIKLLSEISFEELIIQFPELGKELIRQYSDLERANISMCFGKVVKALAVQDNSR
;
A
#
# COMPACT_ATOMS: atom_id res chain seq x y z
N MET A 1 24.50 0.02 -22.68
CA MET A 1 24.78 -0.10 -21.23
C MET A 1 23.82 -1.13 -20.66
N ASN A 2 24.32 -2.28 -20.22
CA ASN A 2 23.51 -3.30 -19.56
C ASN A 2 23.66 -3.11 -18.05
N TYR A 3 22.61 -2.61 -17.41
CA TYR A 3 22.58 -2.25 -15.99
C TYR A 3 22.35 -3.44 -15.04
N ILE A 4 22.06 -4.62 -15.61
CA ILE A 4 21.75 -5.84 -14.89
C ILE A 4 22.74 -6.90 -15.38
N GLU A 5 23.61 -7.37 -14.49
CA GLU A 5 24.60 -8.40 -14.83
C GLU A 5 24.00 -9.81 -14.83
N VAL A 6 23.08 -10.10 -13.90
CA VAL A 6 22.38 -11.39 -13.81
C VAL A 6 21.01 -11.14 -13.18
N GLN A 7 19.94 -11.53 -13.87
CA GLN A 7 18.62 -11.68 -13.27
C GLN A 7 18.45 -13.16 -12.91
N ASP A 8 18.84 -13.54 -11.70
CA ASP A 8 18.63 -14.90 -11.21
C ASP A 8 17.21 -15.00 -10.66
N GLN A 9 16.31 -15.62 -11.43
CA GLN A 9 14.91 -15.78 -11.04
C GLN A 9 14.73 -16.66 -9.79
N SER A 10 15.77 -17.36 -9.34
CA SER A 10 15.74 -18.23 -8.15
C SER A 10 16.07 -17.50 -6.84
N LYS A 11 16.53 -16.24 -6.89
CA LYS A 11 16.87 -15.45 -5.71
C LYS A 11 16.22 -14.07 -5.82
N ASN A 12 15.39 -13.71 -4.84
CA ASN A 12 14.73 -12.39 -4.75
C ASN A 12 15.72 -11.26 -4.42
N TYR A 13 16.80 -11.10 -5.19
CA TYR A 13 17.65 -9.91 -5.12
C TYR A 13 18.16 -9.50 -6.49
N VAL A 14 18.27 -8.20 -6.70
CA VAL A 14 18.93 -7.60 -7.88
C VAL A 14 20.36 -7.25 -7.48
N LYS A 15 21.34 -7.87 -8.15
CA LYS A 15 22.76 -7.54 -7.94
C LYS A 15 23.15 -6.41 -8.88
N PHE A 16 23.45 -5.24 -8.33
CA PHE A 16 23.92 -4.08 -9.08
C PHE A 16 25.46 -4.06 -9.15
N SER A 17 26.02 -3.69 -10.30
CA SER A 17 27.46 -3.52 -10.47
C SER A 17 27.95 -2.26 -9.71
N MET A 18 29.02 -2.44 -8.95
CA MET A 18 29.24 -1.76 -7.67
C MET A 18 29.86 -0.35 -7.73
N ARG A 19 29.64 0.46 -8.79
CA ARG A 19 30.33 1.77 -8.93
C ARG A 19 29.47 3.01 -9.19
N SER A 20 28.17 2.90 -9.45
CA SER A 20 27.38 4.05 -9.94
C SER A 20 26.04 4.29 -9.24
N ILE A 21 25.73 3.54 -8.17
CA ILE A 21 24.48 3.75 -7.42
C ILE A 21 24.76 4.64 -6.22
N ASP A 22 24.16 5.82 -6.22
CA ASP A 22 24.06 6.63 -5.03
C ASP A 22 23.13 5.95 -4.02
N ARG A 23 23.74 5.30 -3.03
CA ARG A 23 23.03 4.53 -2.00
C ARG A 23 22.26 5.42 -1.03
N THR A 24 22.53 6.72 -0.99
CA THR A 24 21.81 7.65 -0.12
C THR A 24 20.33 7.77 -0.50
N HIS A 25 20.00 7.49 -1.77
CA HIS A 25 18.63 7.51 -2.28
C HIS A 25 17.87 6.17 -2.17
N ILE A 26 18.57 5.07 -1.86
CA ILE A 26 17.93 3.74 -1.75
C ILE A 26 16.79 3.70 -0.72
N PRO A 27 16.92 4.28 0.49
CA PRO A 27 15.83 4.31 1.46
C PRO A 27 14.58 5.04 0.94
N VAL A 28 14.78 6.13 0.17
CA VAL A 28 13.68 6.88 -0.44
C VAL A 28 12.95 6.04 -1.47
N LEU A 29 13.68 5.31 -2.32
CA LEU A 29 13.10 4.41 -3.32
C LEU A 29 12.33 3.25 -2.69
N ILE A 30 12.87 2.64 -1.63
CA ILE A 30 12.19 1.58 -0.87
C ILE A 30 10.87 2.10 -0.31
N ASN A 31 10.88 3.29 0.29
CA ASN A 31 9.69 3.91 0.84
C ASN A 31 8.64 4.22 -0.23
N GLN A 32 9.03 4.79 -1.38
CA GLN A 32 8.13 5.04 -2.50
C GLN A 32 7.49 3.76 -3.04
N LEU A 33 8.28 2.69 -3.18
CA LEU A 33 7.78 1.37 -3.60
C LEU A 33 6.81 0.78 -2.57
N ALA A 34 7.10 0.93 -1.28
CA ALA A 34 6.23 0.46 -0.22
C ALA A 34 4.88 1.20 -0.22
N GLN A 35 4.91 2.52 -0.39
CA GLN A 35 3.73 3.36 -0.54
C GLN A 35 2.89 2.98 -1.76
N TYR A 36 3.54 2.76 -2.91
CA TYR A 36 2.89 2.29 -4.12
C TYR A 36 2.22 0.92 -3.92
N TYR A 37 2.92 -0.02 -3.29
CA TYR A 37 2.37 -1.34 -3.02
C TYR A 37 1.19 -1.28 -2.04
N LEU A 38 1.31 -0.49 -0.96
CA LEU A 38 0.27 -0.30 0.04
C LEU A 38 -1.04 0.17 -0.59
N ILE A 39 -0.98 1.22 -1.42
CA ILE A 39 -2.19 1.77 -2.03
C ILE A 39 -2.81 0.80 -3.03
N HIS A 40 -2.00 0.07 -3.81
CA HIS A 40 -2.50 -0.93 -4.74
C HIS A 40 -3.22 -2.09 -4.03
N CYS A 41 -2.63 -2.62 -2.95
CA CYS A 41 -3.25 -3.66 -2.13
C CYS A 41 -4.56 -3.17 -1.51
N PHE A 42 -4.56 -1.95 -0.97
CA PHE A 42 -5.73 -1.38 -0.32
C PHE A 42 -6.89 -1.16 -1.29
N ILE A 43 -6.63 -0.63 -2.48
CA ILE A 43 -7.69 -0.43 -3.49
C ILE A 43 -8.24 -1.77 -3.98
N ASN A 44 -7.39 -2.77 -4.16
CA ASN A 44 -7.85 -4.11 -4.52
C ASN A 44 -8.76 -4.68 -3.43
N PHE A 45 -8.39 -4.51 -2.15
CA PHE A 45 -9.22 -4.89 -1.01
C PHE A 45 -10.58 -4.17 -1.02
N VAL A 46 -10.60 -2.86 -1.22
CA VAL A 46 -11.84 -2.06 -1.35
C VAL A 46 -12.72 -2.55 -2.50
N ASN A 47 -12.13 -2.76 -3.68
CA ASN A 47 -12.84 -3.24 -4.87
C ASN A 47 -13.44 -4.64 -4.67
N GLN A 48 -12.76 -5.52 -3.93
CA GLN A 48 -13.28 -6.85 -3.58
C GLN A 48 -14.44 -6.75 -2.59
N MET A 49 -14.35 -5.86 -1.60
CA MET A 49 -15.45 -5.64 -0.66
C MET A 49 -16.69 -5.07 -1.36
N ASN A 50 -16.52 -4.08 -2.25
CA ASN A 50 -17.62 -3.45 -2.97
C ASN A 50 -18.38 -4.45 -3.87
N LYS A 51 -17.67 -5.35 -4.56
CA LYS A 51 -18.28 -6.40 -5.38
C LYS A 51 -19.06 -7.45 -4.57
N ALA A 52 -18.69 -7.65 -3.31
CA ALA A 52 -19.26 -8.70 -2.48
C ALA A 52 -20.60 -8.31 -1.84
N ASN A 53 -20.87 -7.02 -1.59
CA ASN A 53 -22.12 -6.55 -0.99
C ASN A 53 -22.34 -5.03 -1.25
N SER A 54 -23.29 -4.65 -2.11
CA SER A 54 -23.59 -3.24 -2.41
C SER A 54 -24.17 -2.45 -1.23
N ASP A 55 -24.84 -3.13 -0.29
CA ASP A 55 -25.62 -2.46 0.76
C ASP A 55 -24.87 -2.36 2.11
N TYR A 56 -23.74 -3.09 2.27
CA TYR A 56 -23.04 -3.26 3.55
C TYR A 56 -21.74 -2.47 3.70
N PHE A 57 -21.24 -1.84 2.62
CA PHE A 57 -20.00 -1.06 2.67
C PHE A 57 -20.03 0.04 3.76
N LEU A 58 -21.24 0.49 4.12
CA LEU A 58 -21.49 1.60 5.03
C LEU A 58 -21.69 1.22 6.50
N HIS A 59 -22.01 -0.03 6.86
CA HIS A 59 -22.52 -0.29 8.21
C HIS A 59 -21.78 -1.26 9.12
N GLU A 60 -20.85 -2.06 8.62
CA GLU A 60 -19.89 -2.78 9.46
C GLU A 60 -18.85 -3.31 8.48
N ILE A 61 -17.83 -2.49 8.18
CA ILE A 61 -16.62 -3.06 7.61
C ILE A 61 -16.09 -3.98 8.71
N GLU A 62 -16.34 -5.28 8.54
CA GLU A 62 -15.98 -6.35 9.45
C GLU A 62 -14.57 -6.08 9.97
N GLU A 63 -14.42 -5.62 11.22
CA GLU A 63 -13.12 -5.31 11.82
C GLU A 63 -12.15 -6.49 11.66
N LYS A 64 -12.72 -7.70 11.62
CA LYS A 64 -12.04 -8.94 11.27
C LYS A 64 -11.35 -8.92 9.90
N ARG A 65 -12.02 -8.48 8.82
CA ARG A 65 -11.42 -8.40 7.47
C ARG A 65 -10.32 -7.35 7.40
N ILE A 66 -10.50 -6.22 8.08
CA ILE A 66 -9.43 -5.23 8.21
C ILE A 66 -8.24 -5.85 8.95
N GLY A 67 -8.50 -6.57 10.05
CA GLY A 67 -7.45 -7.28 10.79
C GLY A 67 -6.68 -8.27 9.92
N GLU A 68 -7.38 -9.14 9.20
CA GLU A 68 -6.76 -10.10 8.26
C GLU A 68 -5.94 -9.39 7.17
N PHE A 69 -6.44 -8.27 6.64
CA PHE A 69 -5.72 -7.47 5.66
C PHE A 69 -4.48 -6.79 6.26
N VAL A 70 -4.56 -6.27 7.48
CA VAL A 70 -3.42 -5.69 8.22
C VAL A 70 -2.36 -6.75 8.50
N ASP A 71 -2.75 -7.95 8.92
CA ASP A 71 -1.81 -9.05 9.16
C ASP A 71 -1.11 -9.47 7.87
N GLN A 72 -1.84 -9.55 6.76
CA GLN A 72 -1.27 -9.82 5.43
C GLN A 72 -0.26 -8.73 5.04
N LEU A 73 -0.62 -7.45 5.18
CA LEU A 73 0.27 -6.35 4.86
C LEU A 73 1.51 -6.32 5.75
N THR A 74 1.37 -6.62 7.03
CA THR A 74 2.49 -6.69 7.98
C THR A 74 3.47 -7.80 7.60
N SER A 75 2.97 -8.92 7.07
CA SER A 75 3.84 -9.96 6.50
C SER A 75 4.51 -9.50 5.20
N ASN A 76 3.80 -8.77 4.33
CA ASN A 76 4.35 -8.30 3.06
C ASN A 76 5.41 -7.20 3.23
N PHE A 77 5.28 -6.39 4.29
CA PHE A 77 6.20 -5.32 4.66
C PHE A 77 7.20 -5.74 5.73
N GLU A 78 7.46 -7.05 5.89
CA GLU A 78 8.52 -7.52 6.77
C GLU A 78 9.84 -6.81 6.42
N ASP A 79 10.52 -6.29 7.45
CA ASP A 79 11.73 -5.46 7.37
C ASP A 79 11.61 -4.10 6.63
N ILE A 80 10.39 -3.68 6.26
CA ILE A 80 10.14 -2.38 5.63
C ILE A 80 9.42 -1.46 6.63
N LYS A 81 10.14 -0.44 7.11
CA LYS A 81 9.55 0.60 7.96
C LYS A 81 8.64 1.51 7.14
N LEU A 82 7.34 1.41 7.37
CA LEU A 82 6.33 2.28 6.76
C LEU A 82 6.30 3.66 7.43
N LEU A 83 6.01 4.70 6.64
CA LEU A 83 5.70 6.03 7.19
C LEU A 83 4.27 6.04 7.72
N SER A 84 4.11 6.16 9.04
CA SER A 84 2.82 6.11 9.73
C SER A 84 1.90 7.33 9.50
N GLU A 85 2.38 8.37 8.82
CA GLU A 85 1.70 9.66 8.70
C GLU A 85 1.10 9.92 7.32
N ILE A 86 1.26 9.00 6.37
CA ILE A 86 0.77 9.25 5.00
C ILE A 86 -0.74 9.06 4.91
N SER A 87 -1.44 10.08 4.42
CA SER A 87 -2.87 10.04 4.17
C SER A 87 -3.20 9.38 2.83
N PHE A 88 -4.45 8.95 2.68
CA PHE A 88 -4.95 8.39 1.43
C PHE A 88 -4.90 9.43 0.30
N GLU A 89 -5.27 10.66 0.60
CA GLU A 89 -5.29 11.79 -0.34
C GLU A 89 -3.88 12.10 -0.85
N GLU A 90 -2.88 12.13 0.04
CA GLU A 90 -1.48 12.37 -0.33
C GLU A 90 -0.93 11.27 -1.25
N LEU A 91 -1.33 10.01 -1.04
CA LEU A 91 -0.96 8.92 -1.95
C LEU A 91 -1.68 9.04 -3.28
N ILE A 92 -2.98 9.32 -3.29
CA ILE A 92 -3.77 9.41 -4.53
C ILE A 92 -3.27 10.53 -5.45
N ILE A 93 -2.81 11.66 -4.90
CA ILE A 93 -2.21 12.74 -5.68
C ILE A 93 -0.97 12.25 -6.46
N GLN A 94 -0.22 11.29 -5.91
CA GLN A 94 0.93 10.68 -6.58
C GLN A 94 0.53 9.71 -7.71
N PHE A 95 -0.73 9.25 -7.74
CA PHE A 95 -1.26 8.30 -8.72
C PHE A 95 -2.54 8.82 -9.40
N PRO A 96 -2.44 9.78 -10.34
CA PRO A 96 -3.60 10.48 -10.91
C PRO A 96 -4.63 9.56 -11.59
N GLU A 97 -4.18 8.48 -12.23
CA GLU A 97 -5.08 7.52 -12.89
C GLU A 97 -5.95 6.77 -11.86
N LEU A 98 -5.39 6.43 -10.70
CA LEU A 98 -6.12 5.82 -9.60
C LEU A 98 -7.15 6.79 -9.02
N GLY A 99 -6.79 8.07 -8.90
CA GLY A 99 -7.72 9.13 -8.47
C GLY A 99 -8.93 9.27 -9.40
N LYS A 100 -8.71 9.27 -10.73
CA LYS A 100 -9.80 9.28 -11.71
C LYS A 100 -10.70 8.05 -11.60
N GLU A 101 -10.09 6.87 -11.41
CA GLU A 101 -10.81 5.62 -11.25
C GLU A 101 -11.74 5.66 -10.03
N LEU A 102 -11.25 6.12 -8.89
CA LEU A 102 -12.04 6.28 -7.67
C LEU A 102 -13.20 7.24 -7.84
N ILE A 103 -12.98 8.38 -8.50
CA ILE A 103 -14.03 9.37 -8.77
C ILE A 103 -15.15 8.76 -9.63
N ARG A 104 -14.78 7.91 -10.59
CA ARG A 104 -15.72 7.24 -11.49
C ARG A 104 -16.53 6.15 -10.80
N GLN A 105 -15.93 5.42 -9.86
CA GLN A 105 -16.51 4.20 -9.28
C GLN A 105 -17.29 4.42 -7.99
N TYR A 106 -16.91 5.42 -7.20
CA TYR A 106 -17.42 5.63 -5.84
C TYR A 106 -18.03 7.01 -5.71
N SER A 107 -19.09 7.17 -4.91
CA SER A 107 -19.68 8.45 -4.52
C SER A 107 -18.78 9.23 -3.56
N ASP A 108 -19.07 10.51 -3.32
CA ASP A 108 -18.34 11.34 -2.33
C ASP A 108 -18.31 10.69 -0.93
N LEU A 109 -19.44 10.15 -0.48
CA LEU A 109 -19.56 9.49 0.81
C LEU A 109 -18.71 8.22 0.88
N GLU A 110 -18.76 7.38 -0.17
CA GLU A 110 -17.95 6.16 -0.23
C GLU A 110 -16.46 6.49 -0.26
N ARG A 111 -16.05 7.52 -1.01
CA ARG A 111 -14.65 7.99 -1.03
C ARG A 111 -14.19 8.48 0.35
N ALA A 112 -15.03 9.21 1.08
CA ALA A 112 -14.73 9.61 2.45
C ALA A 112 -14.55 8.40 3.39
N ASN A 113 -15.39 7.37 3.24
CA ASN A 113 -15.28 6.14 4.02
C ASN A 113 -14.05 5.31 3.66
N ILE A 114 -13.69 5.25 2.37
CA ILE A 114 -12.44 4.63 1.90
C ILE A 114 -11.24 5.31 2.56
N SER A 115 -11.19 6.65 2.55
CA SER A 115 -10.12 7.41 3.20
C SER A 115 -10.04 7.12 4.70
N MET A 116 -11.18 7.11 5.40
CA MET A 116 -11.23 6.77 6.82
C MET A 116 -10.74 5.34 7.08
N CYS A 117 -11.12 4.37 6.24
CA CYS A 117 -10.69 2.98 6.33
C CYS A 117 -9.18 2.85 6.12
N PHE A 118 -8.63 3.57 5.14
CA PHE A 118 -7.19 3.64 4.91
C PHE A 118 -6.44 4.13 6.15
N GLY A 119 -6.93 5.20 6.78
CA GLY A 119 -6.36 5.73 8.02
C GLY A 119 -6.37 4.72 9.17
N LYS A 120 -7.36 3.83 9.25
CA LYS A 120 -7.38 2.73 10.23
C LYS A 120 -6.30 1.69 9.93
N VAL A 121 -6.14 1.31 8.66
CA VAL A 121 -5.10 0.35 8.22
C VAL A 121 -3.71 0.87 8.54
N VAL A 122 -3.39 2.12 8.16
CA VAL A 122 -2.06 2.72 8.39
C VAL A 122 -1.75 2.79 9.89
N LYS A 123 -2.71 3.20 10.71
CA LYS A 123 -2.54 3.23 12.18
C LYS A 123 -2.30 1.84 12.75
N ALA A 124 -3.04 0.84 12.30
CA ALA A 124 -2.88 -0.54 12.77
C ALA A 124 -1.48 -1.10 12.41
N LEU A 125 -1.01 -0.86 11.18
CA LEU A 125 0.33 -1.23 10.74
C LEU A 125 1.42 -0.58 11.60
N ALA A 126 1.27 0.71 11.93
CA ALA A 126 2.23 1.42 12.77
C ALA A 126 2.29 0.91 14.22
N VAL A 127 1.18 0.43 14.78
CA VAL A 127 1.16 -0.15 16.14
C VAL A 127 1.86 -1.52 16.18
N GLN A 128 1.65 -2.36 15.15
CA GLN A 128 2.29 -3.67 15.06
C GLN A 128 3.81 -3.55 14.87
N ASP A 129 4.30 -2.55 14.13
CA ASP A 129 5.73 -2.27 13.94
C ASP A 129 6.42 -1.89 15.26
N ASN A 130 5.76 -1.12 16.14
CA ASN A 130 6.29 -0.76 17.47
C ASN A 130 6.28 -1.93 18.48
N SER A 131 5.65 -3.06 18.14
CA SER A 131 5.56 -4.23 19.00
C SER A 131 6.62 -5.30 18.68
N ARG A 132 7.47 -5.06 17.67
CA ARG A 132 8.58 -5.91 17.22
C ARG A 132 9.91 -5.33 17.66
#